data_AF-A0AAV4RHT0-F1
#
_entry.id   AF-A0AAV4RHT0-F1
#
_cell.length_a   1.000
_cell.length_b   1.000
_cell.length_c   1.000
_cell.angle_alpha   90.00
_cell.angle_beta   90.00
_cell.angle_gamma   90.00
#
_symmetry.space_group_name_H-M   'P 1'
#
loop_
_entity.id
_entity.type
_entity.pdbx_description
1 polymer ?
#
loop_
_entity_poly.entity_id
_entity_poly.type
_entity_poly.pdbx_seq_one_letter_code
_entity_poly.pdbx_strand_id
1 'polypeptide(L)'
;MSWLFGLRKDTPPDFSSLGIPTDPNAREPNEGQAGTGGSGSGSGSNDDRKSMSYRFDSTALERAAKAARELEQSGNAKEYLDLAKLQEKNFMLEKQTKIKEFEAHIENAKSEQIRVQQEERRKTISEETKHNQMRAQYQDQLARKRYEDQLMQQQKANEENLRKQEESLAKQEAMREREMEIRNQTDMKKIEAEMRAKAKVDRENQDLYLEQIRLKATERRTTVLESLKTAGSILGTGFDTFISDWTKVTTTVAGLTMLAFGYYTVKRGTGVVARYVEAHLGKPSLVQETSRLTLTEAFKHPIKTQQRLTTRPKDVLRGVILNPSLEERLSKITVATRNTRKNKGMYRNLLLYGPPGTGKTLLSSD
;
A
#
# COMPACT_ATOMS: atom_id res chain seq x y z
N MET A 1 41.38 36.21 -8.72
CA MET A 1 41.50 37.36 -9.64
C MET A 1 40.10 37.84 -10.00
N SER A 2 39.73 39.04 -9.52
CA SER A 2 38.72 40.01 -10.04
C SER A 2 37.45 39.45 -10.70
N TRP A 3 36.23 39.54 -10.15
CA TRP A 3 35.43 40.76 -9.88
C TRP A 3 35.65 41.88 -10.90
N LEU A 4 34.70 42.09 -11.84
CA LEU A 4 34.32 43.42 -12.32
C LEU A 4 33.00 43.37 -13.15
N PHE A 5 31.97 44.03 -12.61
CA PHE A 5 30.75 44.56 -13.23
C PHE A 5 29.62 43.63 -13.67
N GLY A 6 28.56 43.64 -12.85
CA GLY A 6 27.22 43.22 -13.21
C GLY A 6 26.20 43.37 -12.08
N LEU A 7 26.17 44.51 -11.39
CA LEU A 7 25.05 44.86 -10.48
C LEU A 7 23.74 44.86 -11.28
N ARG A 8 22.86 43.89 -11.03
CA ARG A 8 21.42 44.02 -11.31
C ARG A 8 20.67 44.06 -10.00
N LYS A 9 20.11 45.24 -9.79
CA LYS A 9 19.24 45.74 -8.73
C LYS A 9 18.08 44.80 -8.46
N ASP A 10 17.87 44.50 -7.18
CA ASP A 10 16.71 43.78 -6.67
C ASP A 10 15.41 44.45 -7.13
N THR A 11 14.58 43.69 -7.84
CA THR A 11 13.17 43.99 -8.05
C THR A 11 12.35 43.17 -7.06
N PRO A 12 11.35 43.76 -6.36
CA PRO A 12 10.55 43.05 -5.37
C PRO A 12 9.73 41.94 -6.03
N PRO A 13 9.29 40.92 -5.26
CA PRO A 13 8.50 39.82 -5.79
C PRO A 13 7.18 40.33 -6.36
N ASP A 14 6.90 39.92 -7.59
CA ASP A 14 5.65 40.20 -8.29
C ASP A 14 4.50 39.37 -7.69
N PHE A 15 3.51 40.05 -7.12
CA PHE A 15 2.32 39.46 -6.52
C PHE A 15 1.18 39.26 -7.52
N SER A 16 1.46 39.28 -8.83
CA SER A 16 0.47 39.12 -9.91
C SER A 16 -0.21 37.74 -10.00
N SER A 17 0.10 36.79 -9.10
CA SER A 17 -0.54 35.46 -9.03
C SER A 17 -1.70 35.34 -8.04
N LEU A 18 -2.08 36.40 -7.32
CA LEU A 18 -3.32 36.43 -6.53
C LEU A 18 -4.41 37.14 -7.31
N GLY A 19 -5.25 36.36 -7.98
CA GLY A 19 -6.39 36.83 -8.74
C GLY A 19 -7.39 37.62 -7.89
N ILE A 20 -7.36 38.93 -8.05
CA ILE A 20 -8.41 39.87 -7.61
C ILE A 20 -8.95 40.50 -8.90
N PRO A 21 -10.26 40.39 -9.20
CA PRO A 21 -10.81 41.01 -10.40
C PRO A 21 -10.92 42.52 -10.19
N THR A 22 -10.12 43.29 -10.92
CA THR A 22 -10.26 44.75 -11.05
C THR A 22 -11.18 45.12 -12.20
N ASP A 23 -12.08 46.03 -11.90
CA ASP A 23 -13.12 46.69 -12.71
C ASP A 23 -12.60 47.23 -14.07
N PRO A 24 -13.30 47.03 -15.22
CA PRO A 24 -12.79 47.40 -16.54
C PRO A 24 -13.22 48.81 -16.98
N ASN A 25 -12.98 49.84 -16.17
CA ASN A 25 -13.27 51.22 -16.58
C ASN A 25 -12.29 52.25 -16.02
N ALA A 26 -11.05 52.23 -16.52
CA ALA A 26 -10.15 53.37 -16.47
C ALA A 26 -9.32 53.41 -17.75
N ARG A 27 -9.63 54.35 -18.65
CA ARG A 27 -8.81 54.69 -19.82
C ARG A 27 -8.51 56.18 -19.77
N GLU A 28 -7.23 56.52 -19.62
CA GLU A 28 -6.67 57.83 -19.96
C GLU A 28 -6.56 58.01 -21.49
N PRO A 29 -6.48 59.26 -21.98
CA PRO A 29 -6.76 59.59 -23.38
C PRO A 29 -5.53 59.40 -24.26
N ASN A 30 -5.73 58.95 -25.50
CA ASN A 30 -4.78 59.21 -26.57
C ASN A 30 -5.52 59.51 -27.87
N GLU A 31 -5.09 60.59 -28.51
CA GLU A 31 -5.55 61.11 -29.78
C GLU A 31 -5.09 60.20 -30.93
N GLY A 32 -5.85 60.21 -32.03
CA GLY A 32 -5.30 59.89 -33.35
C GLY A 32 -6.02 58.84 -34.17
N GLN A 33 -6.77 59.36 -35.15
CA GLN A 33 -6.92 58.82 -36.52
C GLN A 33 -8.07 57.85 -36.84
N ALA A 34 -9.14 58.49 -37.32
CA ALA A 34 -9.95 58.21 -38.53
C ALA A 34 -10.01 56.77 -39.08
N GLY A 35 -11.23 56.23 -39.06
CA GLY A 35 -11.68 55.12 -39.90
C GLY A 35 -13.19 55.24 -40.13
N THR A 36 -13.56 55.72 -41.31
CA THR A 36 -14.90 56.01 -41.80
C THR A 36 -15.71 54.73 -42.09
N GLY A 37 -17.00 54.71 -41.75
CA GLY A 37 -17.96 53.80 -42.40
C GLY A 37 -19.24 53.53 -41.61
N GLY A 38 -20.38 53.99 -42.15
CA GLY A 38 -21.65 53.25 -42.04
C GLY A 38 -22.80 53.86 -41.21
N SER A 39 -23.39 54.92 -41.74
CA SER A 39 -24.82 55.30 -41.74
C SER A 39 -25.83 54.61 -40.79
N GLY A 40 -26.62 55.42 -40.07
CA GLY A 40 -27.91 54.99 -39.53
C GLY A 40 -28.63 55.99 -38.63
N SER A 41 -29.27 56.99 -39.25
CA SER A 41 -30.51 57.66 -38.82
C SER A 41 -30.65 58.22 -37.39
N GLY A 42 -30.87 59.53 -37.28
CA GLY A 42 -31.44 60.13 -36.07
C GLY A 42 -31.12 61.61 -35.89
N SER A 43 -31.62 62.44 -36.78
CA SER A 43 -31.69 63.89 -36.58
C SER A 43 -32.46 64.19 -35.28
N GLY A 44 -31.77 64.74 -34.29
CA GLY A 44 -32.35 65.23 -33.05
C GLY A 44 -31.43 66.31 -32.51
N SER A 45 -31.79 67.56 -32.79
CA SER A 45 -31.04 68.76 -32.42
C SER A 45 -30.62 68.75 -30.96
N ASN A 46 -29.35 69.08 -30.71
CA ASN A 46 -28.83 69.39 -29.37
C ASN A 46 -29.52 70.63 -28.74
N ASP A 47 -30.40 71.32 -29.47
CA ASP A 47 -31.24 72.40 -28.96
C ASP A 47 -32.41 71.91 -28.07
N ASP A 48 -32.87 70.66 -28.21
CA ASP A 48 -34.03 70.18 -27.44
C ASP A 48 -33.69 69.71 -26.01
N ARG A 49 -32.45 69.29 -25.74
CA ARG A 49 -32.04 68.93 -24.37
C ARG A 49 -31.76 70.15 -23.48
N LYS A 50 -31.50 71.31 -24.07
CA LYS A 50 -31.31 72.57 -23.34
C LYS A 50 -32.65 73.30 -23.09
N SER A 51 -33.70 72.98 -23.85
CA SER A 51 -35.05 73.58 -23.70
C SER A 51 -35.91 72.97 -22.60
N MET A 52 -35.48 71.84 -22.01
CA MET A 52 -36.18 71.14 -20.92
C MET A 52 -35.68 71.55 -19.51
N SER A 53 -34.91 72.63 -19.42
CA SER A 53 -34.63 73.30 -18.15
C SER A 53 -35.71 74.36 -17.90
N TYR A 54 -36.68 74.03 -17.04
CA TYR A 54 -37.66 74.95 -16.45
C TYR A 54 -38.48 75.81 -17.44
N ARG A 55 -39.42 75.19 -18.15
CA ARG A 55 -40.58 75.93 -18.68
C ARG A 55 -41.56 76.16 -17.52
N PHE A 56 -41.37 77.26 -16.79
CA PHE A 56 -42.36 77.74 -15.82
C PHE A 56 -43.62 78.13 -16.59
N ASP A 57 -44.68 77.33 -16.47
CA ASP A 57 -45.97 77.62 -17.08
C ASP A 57 -46.66 78.74 -16.30
N SER A 58 -46.34 79.98 -16.66
CA SER A 58 -46.86 81.19 -16.00
C SER A 58 -48.38 81.27 -16.06
N THR A 59 -49.00 80.70 -17.10
CA THR A 59 -50.47 80.65 -17.26
C THR A 59 -51.12 79.65 -16.31
N ALA A 60 -50.47 78.51 -16.07
CA ALA A 60 -50.93 77.55 -15.07
C ALA A 60 -50.81 78.12 -13.65
N LEU A 61 -49.77 78.90 -13.39
CA LEU A 61 -49.55 79.55 -12.10
C LEU A 61 -50.55 80.69 -11.86
N GLU A 62 -50.88 81.49 -12.88
CA GLU A 62 -51.93 82.52 -12.80
C GLU A 62 -53.31 81.89 -12.56
N ARG A 63 -53.62 80.78 -13.25
CA ARG A 63 -54.86 80.03 -13.04
C ARG A 63 -54.92 79.42 -11.63
N ALA A 64 -53.82 78.85 -11.15
CA ALA A 64 -53.72 78.32 -9.79
C ALA A 64 -53.86 79.41 -8.73
N ALA A 65 -53.28 80.60 -8.95
CA ALA A 65 -53.39 81.73 -8.04
C ALA A 65 -54.82 82.29 -7.98
N LYS A 66 -55.52 82.37 -9.11
CA LYS A 66 -56.94 82.76 -9.15
C LYS A 66 -57.83 81.72 -8.44
N ALA A 67 -57.61 80.44 -8.72
CA ALA A 67 -58.33 79.34 -8.06
C ALA A 67 -58.06 79.29 -6.54
N ALA A 68 -56.85 79.61 -6.10
CA ALA A 68 -56.51 79.68 -4.68
C ALA A 68 -57.27 80.81 -3.95
N ARG A 69 -57.40 82.00 -4.57
CA ARG A 69 -58.19 83.12 -4.01
C ARG A 69 -59.68 82.80 -3.94
N GLU A 70 -60.22 82.15 -4.97
CA GLU A 70 -61.63 81.71 -5.00
C GLU A 70 -61.90 80.62 -3.95
N LEU A 71 -60.94 79.71 -3.72
CA LEU A 71 -60.98 78.72 -2.64
C LEU A 71 -60.97 79.35 -1.25
N GLU A 72 -60.15 80.38 -1.01
CA GLU A 72 -60.02 81.07 0.29
C GLU A 72 -61.31 81.79 0.71
N GLN A 73 -62.10 82.28 -0.26
CA GLN A 73 -63.40 82.92 0.01
C GLN A 73 -64.51 81.91 0.34
N SER A 74 -64.30 80.61 0.07
CA SER A 74 -65.28 79.56 0.37
C SER A 74 -65.20 79.11 1.83
N GLY A 75 -66.35 78.82 2.46
CA GLY A 75 -66.40 78.39 3.87
C GLY A 75 -65.65 77.09 4.19
N ASN A 76 -65.39 76.24 3.17
CA ASN A 76 -64.76 74.92 3.31
C ASN A 76 -63.29 74.91 2.85
N ALA A 77 -62.65 76.07 2.69
CA ALA A 77 -61.27 76.20 2.20
C ALA A 77 -60.26 75.27 2.90
N LYS A 78 -60.44 75.06 4.22
CA LYS A 78 -59.57 74.20 5.04
C LYS A 78 -59.64 72.73 4.64
N GLU A 79 -60.84 72.22 4.37
CA GLU A 79 -61.07 70.81 4.01
C GLU A 79 -60.49 70.48 2.63
N TYR A 80 -60.64 71.39 1.66
CA TYR A 80 -60.04 71.25 0.33
C TYR A 80 -58.51 71.28 0.38
N LEU A 81 -57.94 72.14 1.21
CA LEU A 81 -56.48 72.22 1.40
C LEU A 81 -55.95 70.92 2.03
N ASP A 82 -56.66 70.37 3.02
CA ASP A 82 -56.28 69.09 3.62
C ASP A 82 -56.46 67.90 2.67
N LEU A 83 -57.49 67.91 1.82
CA LEU A 83 -57.65 66.92 0.75
C LEU A 83 -56.52 67.02 -0.29
N ALA A 84 -56.13 68.22 -0.69
CA ALA A 84 -54.99 68.44 -1.60
C ALA A 84 -53.68 67.97 -0.97
N LYS A 85 -53.44 68.23 0.32
CA LYS A 85 -52.28 67.69 1.05
C LYS A 85 -52.29 66.15 1.07
N LEU A 86 -53.45 65.53 1.25
CA LEU A 86 -53.57 64.06 1.24
C LEU A 86 -53.32 63.48 -0.16
N GLN A 87 -53.81 64.12 -1.22
CA GLN A 87 -53.54 63.72 -2.60
C GLN A 87 -52.06 63.83 -2.95
N GLU A 88 -51.39 64.91 -2.58
CA GLU A 88 -49.94 65.07 -2.77
C GLU A 88 -49.15 64.02 -1.99
N LYS A 89 -49.54 63.73 -0.75
CA LYS A 89 -48.94 62.64 0.04
C LYS A 89 -49.12 61.28 -0.64
N ASN A 90 -50.30 60.99 -1.16
CA ASN A 90 -50.55 59.73 -1.89
C ASN A 90 -49.73 59.67 -3.19
N PHE A 91 -49.63 60.78 -3.92
CA PHE A 91 -48.79 60.86 -5.11
C PHE A 91 -47.31 60.62 -4.79
N MET A 92 -46.79 61.22 -3.72
CA MET A 92 -45.43 60.97 -3.24
C MET A 92 -45.23 59.51 -2.85
N LEU A 93 -46.21 58.91 -2.17
CA LEU A 93 -46.18 57.50 -1.78
C LEU A 93 -46.17 56.57 -3.01
N GLU A 94 -46.99 56.83 -4.02
CA GLU A 94 -46.99 56.09 -5.28
C GLU A 94 -45.68 56.22 -6.07
N LYS A 95 -45.04 57.40 -6.03
CA LYS A 95 -43.71 57.56 -6.62
C LYS A 95 -42.68 56.77 -5.84
N GLN A 96 -42.78 56.75 -4.51
CA GLN A 96 -41.91 55.96 -3.66
C GLN A 96 -42.09 54.45 -3.87
N THR A 97 -43.32 53.96 -4.05
CA THR A 97 -43.55 52.53 -4.37
C THR A 97 -42.94 52.17 -5.72
N LYS A 98 -43.13 53.00 -6.75
CA LYS A 98 -42.51 52.79 -8.08
C LYS A 98 -40.99 52.79 -8.02
N ILE A 99 -40.38 53.68 -7.24
CA ILE A 99 -38.91 53.68 -7.03
C ILE A 99 -38.47 52.36 -6.42
N LYS A 100 -39.18 51.86 -5.39
CA LYS A 100 -38.86 50.57 -4.75
C LYS A 100 -39.08 49.39 -5.68
N GLU A 101 -40.10 49.42 -6.53
CA GLU A 101 -40.32 48.40 -7.56
C GLU A 101 -39.17 48.37 -8.57
N PHE A 102 -38.72 49.53 -9.07
CA PHE A 102 -37.56 49.61 -9.94
C PHE A 102 -36.27 49.16 -9.26
N GLU A 103 -36.08 49.52 -7.99
CA GLU A 103 -34.94 49.06 -7.19
C GLU A 103 -34.95 47.53 -7.04
N ALA A 104 -36.10 46.93 -6.74
CA ALA A 104 -36.27 45.48 -6.69
C ALA A 104 -36.01 44.82 -8.06
N HIS A 105 -36.45 45.44 -9.16
CA HIS A 105 -36.15 44.95 -10.51
C HIS A 105 -34.65 45.01 -10.83
N ILE A 106 -33.96 46.08 -10.44
CA ILE A 106 -32.51 46.21 -10.61
C ILE A 106 -31.77 45.16 -9.77
N GLU A 107 -32.21 44.92 -8.54
CA GLU A 107 -31.62 43.91 -7.66
C GLU A 107 -31.81 42.50 -8.22
N ASN A 108 -33.01 42.18 -8.71
CA ASN A 108 -33.29 40.91 -9.39
C ASN A 108 -32.42 40.74 -10.65
N ALA A 109 -32.28 41.77 -11.48
CA ALA A 109 -31.42 41.72 -12.67
C ALA A 109 -29.94 41.52 -12.31
N LYS A 110 -29.45 42.17 -11.24
CA LYS A 110 -28.09 41.97 -10.72
C LYS A 110 -27.90 40.55 -10.20
N SER A 111 -28.86 40.01 -9.47
CA SER A 111 -28.84 38.63 -8.95
C SER A 111 -28.75 37.62 -10.10
N GLU A 112 -29.54 37.82 -11.16
CA GLU A 112 -29.53 36.96 -12.35
C GLU A 112 -28.21 37.07 -13.12
N GLN A 113 -27.66 38.27 -13.27
CA GLN A 113 -26.33 38.47 -13.87
C GLN A 113 -25.23 37.74 -13.08
N ILE A 114 -25.23 37.84 -11.75
CA ILE A 114 -24.27 37.13 -10.89
C ILE A 114 -24.43 35.61 -11.06
N ARG A 115 -25.67 35.12 -11.12
CA ARG A 115 -25.95 33.71 -11.32
C ARG A 115 -25.42 33.20 -12.66
N VAL A 116 -25.68 33.91 -13.75
CA VAL A 116 -25.16 33.56 -15.09
C VAL A 116 -23.64 33.55 -15.10
N GLN A 117 -22.98 34.56 -14.52
CA GLN A 117 -21.52 34.61 -14.42
C GLN A 117 -20.95 33.44 -13.59
N GLN A 118 -21.60 33.06 -12.50
CA GLN A 118 -21.18 31.93 -11.69
C GLN A 118 -21.36 30.59 -12.43
N GLU A 119 -22.43 30.44 -13.20
CA GLU A 119 -22.66 29.26 -14.04
C GLU A 119 -21.62 29.14 -15.15
N GLU A 120 -21.27 30.26 -15.81
CA GLU A 120 -20.18 30.29 -16.80
C GLU A 120 -18.82 29.94 -16.16
N ARG A 121 -18.49 30.54 -15.01
CA ARG A 121 -17.27 30.20 -14.26
C ARG A 121 -17.23 28.74 -13.84
N ARG A 122 -18.35 28.15 -13.44
CA ARG A 122 -18.42 26.72 -13.13
C ARG A 122 -18.16 25.86 -14.37
N LYS A 123 -18.68 26.26 -15.53
CA LYS A 123 -18.43 25.56 -16.79
C LYS A 123 -16.94 25.64 -17.19
N THR A 124 -16.33 26.82 -17.12
CA THR A 124 -14.90 26.97 -17.44
C THR A 124 -14.00 26.15 -16.51
N ILE A 125 -14.25 26.20 -15.20
CA ILE A 125 -13.50 25.38 -14.22
C ILE A 125 -13.69 23.88 -14.49
N SER A 126 -14.90 23.45 -14.86
CA SER A 126 -15.17 22.05 -15.23
C SER A 126 -14.38 21.61 -16.47
N GLU A 127 -14.28 22.47 -17.48
CA GLU A 127 -13.49 22.19 -18.69
C GLU A 127 -11.98 22.21 -18.41
N GLU A 128 -11.49 23.18 -17.65
CA GLU A 128 -10.10 23.25 -17.21
C GLU A 128 -9.69 22.02 -16.40
N THR A 129 -10.54 21.59 -15.45
CA THR A 129 -10.27 20.39 -14.65
C THR A 129 -10.26 19.13 -15.51
N LYS A 130 -11.16 19.01 -16.50
CA LYS A 130 -11.11 17.91 -17.48
C LYS A 130 -9.82 17.95 -18.29
N HIS A 131 -9.41 19.10 -18.82
CA HIS A 131 -8.15 19.24 -19.55
C HIS A 131 -6.94 18.90 -18.68
N ASN A 132 -6.95 19.32 -17.42
CA ASN A 132 -5.88 19.04 -16.48
C ASN A 132 -5.81 17.53 -16.14
N GLN A 133 -6.95 16.88 -15.92
CA GLN A 133 -7.03 15.43 -15.73
C GLN A 133 -6.49 14.66 -16.95
N MET A 134 -6.89 15.06 -18.17
CA MET A 134 -6.40 14.44 -19.39
C MET A 134 -4.88 14.61 -19.56
N ARG A 135 -4.34 15.80 -19.24
CA ARG A 135 -2.89 16.05 -19.25
C ARG A 135 -2.17 15.19 -18.23
N ALA A 136 -2.68 15.09 -17.01
CA ALA A 136 -2.10 14.26 -15.96
C ALA A 136 -2.08 12.77 -16.36
N GLN A 137 -3.20 12.24 -16.88
CA GLN A 137 -3.25 10.86 -17.38
C GLN A 137 -2.28 10.61 -18.53
N TYR A 138 -2.15 11.56 -19.45
CA TYR A 138 -1.20 11.45 -20.56
C TYR A 138 0.25 11.45 -20.08
N GLN A 139 0.59 12.31 -19.10
CA GLN A 139 1.91 12.32 -18.48
C GLN A 139 2.21 11.00 -17.74
N ASP A 140 1.24 10.44 -17.03
CA ASP A 140 1.37 9.12 -16.38
C ASP A 140 1.61 8.00 -17.39
N GLN A 141 0.86 7.99 -18.50
CA GLN A 141 1.07 7.01 -19.58
C GLN A 141 2.47 7.13 -20.19
N LEU A 142 2.95 8.35 -20.42
CA LEU A 142 4.30 8.58 -20.91
C LEU A 142 5.36 8.14 -19.89
N ALA A 143 5.16 8.41 -18.60
CA ALA A 143 6.07 7.97 -17.54
C ALA A 143 6.17 6.45 -17.46
N ARG A 144 5.04 5.74 -17.58
CA ARG A 144 5.00 4.27 -17.64
C ARG A 144 5.76 3.74 -18.85
N LYS A 145 5.54 4.32 -20.04
CA LYS A 145 6.27 3.94 -21.27
C LYS A 145 7.77 4.15 -21.13
N ARG A 146 8.21 5.31 -20.62
CA ARG A 146 9.65 5.58 -20.38
C ARG A 146 10.27 4.58 -19.42
N TYR A 147 9.55 4.22 -18.35
CA TYR A 147 10.01 3.23 -17.38
C TYR A 147 10.11 1.83 -18.00
N GLU A 148 9.12 1.44 -18.79
CA GLU A 148 9.10 0.16 -19.50
C GLU A 148 10.24 0.07 -20.54
N ASP A 149 10.46 1.12 -21.31
CA ASP A 149 11.57 1.22 -22.26
C ASP A 149 12.93 1.12 -21.54
N GLN A 150 13.09 1.77 -20.40
CA GLN A 150 14.31 1.70 -19.59
C GLN A 150 14.54 0.28 -19.04
N LEU A 151 13.49 -0.40 -18.58
CA LEU A 151 13.57 -1.77 -18.09
C LEU A 151 13.92 -2.75 -19.22
N MET A 152 13.28 -2.61 -20.38
CA MET A 152 13.61 -3.42 -21.56
C MET A 152 15.05 -3.18 -22.02
N GLN A 153 15.54 -1.94 -21.98
CA GLN A 153 16.93 -1.65 -22.31
C GLN A 153 17.89 -2.31 -21.32
N GLN A 154 17.58 -2.31 -20.03
CA GLN A 154 18.38 -2.99 -19.01
C GLN A 154 18.36 -4.52 -19.20
N GLN A 155 17.20 -5.10 -19.51
CA GLN A 155 17.08 -6.53 -19.81
C GLN A 155 17.92 -6.92 -21.03
N LYS A 156 17.82 -6.17 -22.13
CA LYS A 156 18.66 -6.40 -23.33
C LYS A 156 20.15 -6.30 -23.03
N ALA A 157 20.57 -5.29 -22.26
CA ALA A 157 21.96 -5.15 -21.87
C ALA A 157 22.45 -6.33 -21.01
N ASN A 158 21.62 -6.83 -20.09
CA ASN A 158 21.94 -8.01 -19.28
C ASN A 158 21.99 -9.29 -20.13
N GLU A 159 21.06 -9.47 -21.07
CA GLU A 159 21.03 -10.59 -22.00
C GLU A 159 22.28 -10.59 -22.91
N GLU A 160 22.66 -9.43 -23.45
CA GLU A 160 23.90 -9.31 -24.23
C GLU A 160 25.16 -9.63 -23.39
N ASN A 161 25.19 -9.23 -22.13
CA ASN A 161 26.30 -9.55 -21.24
C ASN A 161 26.36 -11.05 -20.92
N LEU A 162 25.22 -11.69 -20.67
CA LEU A 162 25.15 -13.13 -20.44
C LEU A 162 25.55 -13.91 -21.70
N ARG A 163 25.05 -13.50 -22.86
CA ARG A 163 25.41 -14.09 -24.15
C ARG A 163 26.91 -13.98 -24.44
N LYS A 164 27.53 -12.84 -24.14
CA LYS A 164 29.00 -12.69 -24.24
C LYS A 164 29.75 -13.62 -23.29
N GLN A 165 29.23 -13.84 -22.07
CA GLN A 165 29.81 -14.79 -21.12
C GLN A 165 29.67 -16.23 -21.63
N GLU A 166 28.49 -16.62 -22.12
CA GLU A 166 28.24 -17.93 -22.73
C GLU A 166 29.14 -18.15 -23.96
N GLU A 167 29.26 -17.18 -24.87
CA GLU A 167 30.16 -17.26 -26.02
C GLU A 167 31.63 -17.40 -25.60
N SER A 168 32.04 -16.77 -24.48
CA SER A 168 33.39 -16.90 -23.95
C SER A 168 33.65 -18.27 -23.30
N LEU A 169 32.66 -18.81 -22.58
CA LEU A 169 32.73 -20.15 -21.97
C LEU A 169 32.70 -21.23 -23.05
N ALA A 170 31.81 -21.12 -24.03
CA ALA A 170 31.75 -22.03 -25.17
C ALA A 170 33.07 -22.05 -25.96
N LYS A 171 33.73 -20.90 -26.12
CA LYS A 171 35.08 -20.84 -26.72
C LYS A 171 36.14 -21.55 -25.86
N GLN A 172 36.08 -21.42 -24.53
CA GLN A 172 36.99 -22.12 -23.62
C GLN A 172 36.75 -23.63 -23.59
N GLU A 173 35.49 -24.06 -23.60
CA GLU A 173 35.10 -25.47 -23.67
C GLU A 173 35.53 -26.09 -24.99
N ALA A 174 35.29 -25.42 -26.13
CA ALA A 174 35.75 -25.89 -27.44
C ALA A 174 37.28 -26.02 -27.52
N MET A 175 38.03 -25.13 -26.85
CA MET A 175 39.49 -25.26 -26.74
C MET A 175 39.89 -26.45 -25.88
N ARG A 176 39.23 -26.65 -24.73
CA ARG A 176 39.49 -27.82 -23.86
C ARG A 176 39.13 -29.14 -24.52
N GLU A 177 38.03 -29.21 -25.25
CA GLU A 177 37.64 -30.41 -26.00
C GLU A 177 38.68 -30.76 -27.05
N ARG A 178 39.17 -29.77 -27.81
CA ARG A 178 40.27 -29.96 -28.76
C ARG A 178 41.56 -30.44 -28.07
N GLU A 179 41.90 -29.88 -26.90
CA GLU A 179 43.06 -30.33 -26.14
C GLU A 179 42.91 -31.77 -25.64
N MET A 180 41.73 -32.13 -25.13
CA MET A 180 41.44 -33.50 -24.69
C MET A 180 41.46 -34.47 -25.86
N GLU A 181 40.94 -34.09 -27.02
CA GLU A 181 40.97 -34.93 -28.20
C GLU A 181 42.39 -35.16 -28.70
N ILE A 182 43.23 -34.13 -28.70
CA ILE A 182 44.67 -34.28 -29.00
C ILE A 182 45.35 -35.18 -27.97
N ARG A 183 45.09 -34.99 -26.67
CA ARG A 183 45.64 -35.86 -25.61
C ARG A 183 45.21 -37.30 -25.78
N ASN A 184 43.93 -37.55 -25.99
CA ASN A 184 43.39 -38.89 -26.24
C ASN A 184 44.05 -39.52 -27.47
N GLN A 185 44.21 -38.78 -28.57
CA GLN A 185 44.93 -39.28 -29.75
C GLN A 185 46.40 -39.59 -29.45
N THR A 186 47.07 -38.78 -28.62
CA THR A 186 48.46 -39.05 -28.23
C THR A 186 48.58 -40.25 -27.28
N ASP A 187 47.66 -40.40 -26.33
CA ASP A 187 47.66 -41.48 -25.36
C ASP A 187 47.26 -42.80 -26.02
N MET A 188 46.31 -42.79 -26.95
CA MET A 188 45.99 -43.95 -27.78
C MET A 188 47.21 -44.43 -28.58
N LYS A 189 47.98 -43.52 -29.19
CA LYS A 189 49.21 -43.87 -29.92
C LYS A 189 50.29 -44.42 -28.98
N LYS A 190 50.43 -43.89 -27.77
CA LYS A 190 51.37 -44.41 -26.75
C LYS A 190 50.96 -45.80 -26.28
N ILE A 191 49.69 -45.99 -25.94
CA ILE A 191 49.14 -47.28 -25.52
C ILE A 191 49.31 -48.30 -26.64
N GLU A 192 49.04 -47.93 -27.89
CA GLU A 192 49.23 -48.82 -29.03
C GLU A 192 50.71 -49.22 -29.22
N ALA A 193 51.64 -48.29 -29.03
CA ALA A 193 53.07 -48.57 -29.08
C ALA A 193 53.53 -49.44 -27.91
N GLU A 194 53.06 -49.16 -26.69
CA GLU A 194 53.36 -49.93 -25.49
C GLU A 194 52.78 -51.34 -25.57
N MET A 195 51.53 -51.49 -26.00
CA MET A 195 50.89 -52.79 -26.20
C MET A 195 51.60 -53.61 -27.28
N ARG A 196 52.09 -52.97 -28.36
CA ARG A 196 52.94 -53.65 -29.36
C ARG A 196 54.29 -54.07 -28.80
N ALA A 197 54.91 -53.24 -27.98
CA ALA A 197 56.19 -53.58 -27.33
C ALA A 197 56.00 -54.71 -26.31
N LYS A 198 54.98 -54.59 -25.46
CA LYS A 198 54.59 -55.59 -24.48
C LYS A 198 54.19 -56.90 -25.14
N ALA A 199 53.44 -56.88 -26.24
CA ALA A 199 53.12 -58.10 -26.98
C ALA A 199 54.37 -58.83 -27.55
N LYS A 200 55.46 -58.11 -27.83
CA LYS A 200 56.76 -58.72 -28.20
C LYS A 200 57.46 -59.31 -26.98
N VAL A 201 57.53 -58.53 -25.89
CA VAL A 201 58.14 -58.97 -24.62
C VAL A 201 57.42 -60.18 -24.04
N ASP A 202 56.08 -60.16 -24.05
CA ASP A 202 55.26 -61.26 -23.56
C ASP A 202 55.44 -62.52 -24.41
N ARG A 203 55.75 -62.41 -25.71
CA ARG A 203 56.09 -63.57 -26.57
C ARG A 203 57.45 -64.16 -26.23
N GLU A 204 58.44 -63.32 -25.96
CA GLU A 204 59.79 -63.75 -25.61
C GLU A 204 59.88 -64.29 -24.17
N ASN A 205 59.00 -63.82 -23.27
CA ASN A 205 58.98 -64.18 -21.85
C ASN A 205 57.90 -65.20 -21.46
N GLN A 206 57.19 -65.82 -22.41
CA GLN A 206 56.13 -66.81 -22.08
C GLN A 206 56.66 -67.96 -21.22
N ASP A 207 57.84 -68.47 -21.58
CA ASP A 207 58.41 -69.64 -20.91
C ASP A 207 58.81 -69.31 -19.46
N LEU A 208 59.46 -68.17 -19.24
CA LEU A 208 59.80 -67.68 -17.89
C LEU A 208 58.54 -67.35 -17.06
N TYR A 209 57.50 -66.82 -17.68
CA TYR A 209 56.27 -66.45 -16.98
C TYR A 209 55.47 -67.67 -16.53
N LEU A 210 55.42 -68.73 -17.34
CA LEU A 210 54.77 -69.99 -16.97
C LEU A 210 55.47 -70.66 -15.76
N GLU A 211 56.80 -70.62 -15.72
CA GLU A 211 57.57 -71.12 -14.58
C GLU A 211 57.30 -70.28 -13.32
N GLN A 212 57.30 -68.95 -13.41
CA GLN A 212 56.96 -68.07 -12.29
C GLN A 212 55.51 -68.25 -11.81
N ILE A 213 54.54 -68.44 -12.71
CA ILE A 213 53.15 -68.71 -12.33
C ILE A 213 53.06 -70.00 -11.53
N ARG A 214 53.76 -71.06 -11.97
CA ARG A 214 53.76 -72.35 -11.24
C ARG A 214 54.34 -72.19 -9.84
N LEU A 215 55.50 -71.52 -9.71
CA LEU A 215 56.14 -71.26 -8.42
C LEU A 215 55.26 -70.39 -7.51
N LYS A 216 54.69 -69.31 -8.05
CA LYS A 216 53.82 -68.41 -7.30
C LYS A 216 52.50 -69.06 -6.91
N ALA A 217 51.95 -69.96 -7.73
CA ALA A 217 50.76 -70.73 -7.40
C ALA A 217 51.04 -71.70 -6.25
N THR A 218 52.21 -72.33 -6.22
CA THR A 218 52.60 -73.19 -5.10
C THR A 218 52.79 -72.39 -3.81
N GLU A 219 53.46 -71.24 -3.84
CA GLU A 219 53.66 -70.37 -2.68
C GLU A 219 52.36 -69.71 -2.18
N ARG A 220 51.48 -69.31 -3.09
CA ARG A 220 50.17 -68.75 -2.70
C ARG A 220 49.30 -69.79 -2.04
N ARG A 221 49.31 -71.05 -2.50
CA ARG A 221 48.57 -72.13 -1.84
C ARG A 221 49.05 -72.34 -0.42
N THR A 222 50.35 -72.38 -0.17
CA THR A 222 50.89 -72.54 1.19
C THR A 222 50.57 -71.32 2.05
N THR A 223 50.75 -70.11 1.53
CA THR A 223 50.44 -68.86 2.25
C THR A 223 48.96 -68.71 2.58
N VAL A 224 48.06 -69.09 1.66
CA VAL A 224 46.61 -69.03 1.90
C VAL A 224 46.19 -70.07 2.93
N LEU A 225 46.75 -71.27 2.89
CA LEU A 225 46.48 -72.29 3.90
C LEU A 225 46.97 -71.87 5.28
N GLU A 226 48.15 -71.25 5.36
CA GLU A 226 48.74 -70.76 6.61
C GLU A 226 48.00 -69.55 7.16
N SER A 227 47.61 -68.61 6.30
CA SER A 227 46.82 -67.44 6.70
C SER A 227 45.38 -67.81 7.06
N LEU A 228 44.73 -68.77 6.39
CA LEU A 228 43.42 -69.30 6.79
C LEU A 228 43.49 -70.04 8.13
N LYS A 229 44.55 -70.82 8.36
CA LYS A 229 44.75 -71.51 9.64
C LYS A 229 45.00 -70.52 10.78
N THR A 230 45.78 -69.47 10.53
CA THR A 230 46.11 -68.43 11.50
C THR A 230 44.93 -67.49 11.74
N ALA A 231 44.24 -67.04 10.70
CA ALA A 231 43.04 -66.22 10.83
C ALA A 231 41.89 -67.03 11.45
N GLY A 232 41.74 -68.31 11.11
CA GLY A 232 40.74 -69.20 11.70
C GLY A 232 41.00 -69.47 13.18
N SER A 233 42.25 -69.63 13.60
CA SER A 233 42.60 -69.79 15.02
C SER A 233 42.43 -68.49 15.81
N ILE A 234 42.81 -67.35 15.24
CA ILE A 234 42.63 -66.03 15.88
C ILE A 234 41.15 -65.64 15.96
N LEU A 235 40.35 -65.89 14.92
CA LEU A 235 38.91 -65.66 14.95
C LEU A 235 38.20 -66.66 15.88
N GLY A 236 38.60 -67.93 15.88
CA GLY A 236 38.05 -68.94 16.78
C GLY A 236 38.32 -68.61 18.25
N THR A 237 39.56 -68.23 18.58
CA THR A 237 39.93 -67.81 19.95
C THR A 237 39.30 -66.46 20.33
N GLY A 238 39.22 -65.50 19.40
CA GLY A 238 38.54 -64.23 19.61
C GLY A 238 37.03 -64.36 19.83
N PHE A 239 36.38 -65.28 19.10
CA PHE A 239 34.95 -65.56 19.25
C PHE A 239 34.65 -66.35 20.52
N ASP A 240 35.47 -67.34 20.85
CA ASP A 240 35.34 -68.11 22.10
C ASP A 240 35.53 -67.22 23.33
N THR A 241 36.54 -66.33 23.30
CA THR A 241 36.75 -65.33 24.37
C THR A 241 35.69 -64.23 24.42
N PHE A 242 34.96 -63.98 23.33
CA PHE A 242 33.82 -63.06 23.31
C PHE A 242 32.57 -63.71 23.90
N ILE A 243 32.28 -64.97 23.57
CA ILE A 243 31.10 -65.69 24.05
C ILE A 243 31.26 -66.14 25.51
N SER A 244 32.46 -66.58 25.91
CA SER A 244 32.73 -67.04 27.27
C SER A 244 32.71 -65.91 28.31
N ASP A 245 32.90 -64.67 27.89
CA ASP A 245 32.92 -63.51 28.79
C ASP A 245 31.58 -62.75 28.74
N TRP A 246 30.70 -63.08 29.69
CA TRP A 246 29.37 -62.47 29.82
C TRP A 246 29.43 -60.95 29.94
N THR A 247 30.50 -60.42 30.52
CA THR A 247 30.74 -58.97 30.67
C THR A 247 30.97 -58.29 29.33
N LYS A 248 31.68 -58.94 28.39
CA LYS A 248 31.91 -58.38 27.04
C LYS A 248 30.63 -58.43 26.21
N VAL A 249 29.90 -59.55 26.24
CA VAL A 249 28.62 -59.69 25.55
C VAL A 249 27.63 -58.63 26.01
N THR A 250 27.46 -58.48 27.33
CA THR A 250 26.52 -57.50 27.89
C THR A 250 26.91 -56.06 27.56
N THR A 251 28.20 -55.72 27.59
CA THR A 251 28.68 -54.38 27.22
C THR A 251 28.43 -54.07 25.75
N THR A 252 28.64 -55.02 24.84
CA THR A 252 28.35 -54.83 23.40
C THR A 252 26.86 -54.70 23.13
N VAL A 253 26.03 -55.52 23.78
CA VAL A 253 24.56 -55.42 23.66
C VAL A 253 24.06 -54.09 24.24
N ALA A 254 24.59 -53.66 25.38
CA ALA A 254 24.31 -52.35 25.97
C ALA A 254 24.75 -51.21 25.05
N GLY A 255 25.93 -51.30 24.44
CA GLY A 255 26.42 -50.34 23.46
C GLY A 255 25.52 -50.23 22.24
N LEU A 256 25.12 -51.36 21.64
CA LEU A 256 24.23 -51.40 20.49
C LEU A 256 22.83 -50.86 20.80
N THR A 257 22.27 -51.20 21.96
CA THR A 257 20.97 -50.70 22.40
C THR A 257 21.01 -49.20 22.71
N MET A 258 22.07 -48.71 23.35
CA MET A 258 22.27 -47.29 23.61
C MET A 258 22.45 -46.49 22.31
N LEU A 259 23.12 -47.05 21.30
CA LEU A 259 23.26 -46.43 19.98
C LEU A 259 21.89 -46.37 19.27
N ALA A 260 21.13 -47.47 19.29
CA ALA A 260 19.78 -47.50 18.73
C ALA A 260 18.83 -46.50 19.42
N PHE A 261 18.91 -46.43 20.76
CA PHE A 261 18.16 -45.46 21.55
C PHE A 261 18.58 -44.01 21.24
N GLY A 262 19.89 -43.75 21.12
CA GLY A 262 20.43 -42.45 20.71
C GLY A 262 19.92 -42.02 19.33
N TYR A 263 19.94 -42.92 18.34
CA TYR A 263 19.40 -42.62 17.02
C TYR A 263 17.89 -42.29 17.06
N TYR A 264 17.10 -43.07 17.81
CA TYR A 264 15.66 -42.87 17.88
C TYR A 264 15.26 -41.58 18.62
N THR A 265 15.97 -41.27 19.70
CA THR A 265 15.78 -40.04 20.48
C THR A 265 16.13 -38.80 19.67
N VAL A 266 17.22 -38.81 18.89
CA VAL A 266 17.55 -37.70 17.98
C VAL A 266 16.50 -37.57 16.88
N LYS A 267 16.11 -38.67 16.23
CA LYS A 267 15.13 -38.65 15.13
C LYS A 267 13.74 -38.14 15.55
N ARG A 268 13.32 -38.39 16.80
CA ARG A 268 12.00 -37.98 17.31
C ARG A 268 12.03 -36.73 18.21
N GLY A 269 13.16 -36.43 18.83
CA GLY A 269 13.30 -35.37 19.84
C GLY A 269 13.48 -33.97 19.25
N THR A 270 14.11 -33.85 18.08
CA THR A 270 14.39 -32.56 17.41
C THR A 270 13.11 -31.75 17.15
N GLY A 271 12.02 -32.40 16.73
CA GLY A 271 10.74 -31.72 16.48
C GLY A 271 10.07 -31.14 17.74
N VAL A 272 10.26 -31.77 18.90
CA VAL A 272 9.70 -31.28 20.18
C VAL A 272 10.50 -30.07 20.67
N VAL A 273 11.83 -30.13 20.58
CA VAL A 273 12.72 -29.01 20.94
C VAL A 273 12.48 -27.81 20.01
N ALA A 274 12.33 -28.05 18.70
CA ALA A 274 12.01 -26.99 17.73
C ALA A 274 10.71 -26.27 18.11
N ARG A 275 9.64 -27.02 18.44
CA ARG A 275 8.37 -26.43 18.89
C ARG A 275 8.46 -25.73 20.24
N TYR A 276 9.30 -26.21 21.15
CA TYR A 276 9.55 -25.55 22.44
C TYR A 276 10.24 -24.19 22.26
N VAL A 277 11.25 -24.13 21.40
CA VAL A 277 11.97 -22.90 21.06
C VAL A 277 11.07 -21.94 20.27
N GLU A 278 10.30 -22.44 19.30
CA GLU A 278 9.29 -21.68 18.56
C GLU A 278 8.23 -21.06 19.49
N ALA A 279 7.75 -21.82 20.48
CA ALA A 279 6.79 -21.32 21.46
C ALA A 279 7.36 -20.23 22.38
N HIS A 280 8.68 -20.19 22.57
CA HIS A 280 9.34 -19.21 23.45
C HIS A 280 9.80 -17.95 22.69
N LEU A 281 10.18 -18.07 21.42
CA LEU A 281 10.66 -16.95 20.60
C LEU A 281 9.55 -16.26 19.79
N GLY A 282 8.47 -16.97 19.46
CA GLY A 282 7.49 -16.52 18.45
C GLY A 282 6.31 -15.69 18.95
N LYS A 283 6.24 -15.30 20.22
CA LYS A 283 5.09 -14.54 20.74
C LYS A 283 5.52 -13.37 21.62
N PRO A 284 5.21 -12.11 21.25
CA PRO A 284 5.24 -11.03 22.22
C PRO A 284 4.20 -11.30 23.33
N SER A 285 4.60 -11.11 24.57
CA SER A 285 3.79 -11.36 25.77
C SER A 285 2.63 -10.38 25.83
N LEU A 286 1.49 -10.74 25.26
CA LEU A 286 0.24 -10.04 25.54
C LEU A 286 -0.22 -10.49 26.93
N VAL A 287 0.03 -9.61 27.91
CA VAL A 287 -0.43 -9.73 29.28
C VAL A 287 -1.95 -9.66 29.29
N GLN A 288 -2.56 -10.84 29.32
CA GLN A 288 -3.76 -11.10 30.11
C GLN A 288 -3.48 -12.44 30.78
N GLU A 289 -3.78 -12.55 32.08
CA GLU A 289 -3.61 -13.78 32.87
C GLU A 289 -4.42 -14.91 32.23
N THR A 290 -3.80 -15.56 31.25
CA THR A 290 -4.49 -16.54 30.45
C THR A 290 -4.48 -17.79 31.31
N SER A 291 -5.65 -18.22 31.74
CA SER A 291 -5.89 -19.49 32.45
C SER A 291 -5.65 -20.71 31.55
N ARG A 292 -4.52 -20.74 30.83
CA ARG A 292 -4.05 -21.87 30.04
C ARG A 292 -3.00 -22.60 30.87
N LEU A 293 -3.28 -23.87 31.17
CA LEU A 293 -2.32 -24.76 31.82
C LEU A 293 -1.15 -24.99 30.85
N THR A 294 -0.08 -24.24 31.02
CA THR A 294 1.15 -24.46 30.26
C THR A 294 1.84 -25.69 30.81
N LEU A 295 2.24 -26.62 29.94
CA LEU A 295 2.88 -27.88 30.34
C LEU A 295 4.14 -27.66 31.20
N THR A 296 4.85 -26.54 30.98
CA THR A 296 6.02 -26.14 31.77
C THR A 296 5.69 -25.78 33.21
N GLU A 297 4.53 -25.16 33.45
CA GLU A 297 4.08 -24.79 34.79
C GLU A 297 3.49 -25.98 35.54
N ALA A 298 2.86 -26.91 34.82
CA ALA A 298 2.42 -28.20 35.36
C ALA A 298 3.60 -29.05 35.88
N PHE A 299 4.76 -28.96 35.24
CA PHE A 299 5.98 -29.61 35.71
C PHE A 299 6.64 -28.89 36.90
N LYS A 300 6.62 -27.56 36.94
CA LYS A 300 7.22 -26.78 38.04
C LYS A 300 6.38 -26.79 39.33
N HIS A 301 5.05 -26.85 39.22
CA HIS A 301 4.14 -26.79 40.37
C HIS A 301 3.03 -27.86 40.32
N PRO A 302 3.38 -29.16 40.37
CA PRO A 302 2.41 -30.25 40.15
C PRO A 302 1.24 -30.22 41.14
N ILE A 303 1.50 -29.85 42.39
CA ILE A 303 0.48 -29.80 43.47
C ILE A 303 -0.52 -28.66 43.25
N LYS A 304 -0.04 -27.46 42.85
CA LYS A 304 -0.91 -26.30 42.58
C LYS A 304 -1.76 -26.52 41.33
N THR A 305 -1.20 -27.20 40.33
CA THR A 305 -1.90 -27.57 39.10
C THR A 305 -3.02 -28.58 39.37
N GLN A 306 -2.77 -29.59 40.22
CA GLN A 306 -3.78 -30.58 40.58
C GLN A 306 -4.94 -29.96 41.36
N GLN A 307 -4.65 -29.08 42.33
CA GLN A 307 -5.69 -28.33 43.07
C GLN A 307 -6.54 -27.46 42.13
N ARG A 308 -5.93 -26.73 41.18
CA ARG A 308 -6.65 -25.91 40.19
C ARG A 308 -7.53 -26.73 39.24
N LEU A 309 -7.15 -27.96 38.91
CA LEU A 309 -7.96 -28.87 38.08
C LEU A 309 -9.22 -29.37 38.81
N THR A 310 -9.18 -29.46 40.14
CA THR A 310 -10.30 -29.96 40.96
C THR A 310 -11.33 -28.88 41.34
N THR A 311 -10.94 -27.61 41.36
CA THR A 311 -11.88 -26.50 41.60
C THR A 311 -12.80 -26.26 40.41
N ARG A 312 -14.12 -26.19 40.64
CA ARG A 312 -15.11 -25.84 39.61
C ARG A 312 -14.80 -24.45 39.04
N PRO A 313 -14.95 -24.24 37.72
CA PRO A 313 -14.71 -22.93 37.11
C PRO A 313 -15.62 -21.90 37.79
N LYS A 314 -15.01 -20.81 38.27
CA LYS A 314 -15.74 -19.69 38.88
C LYS A 314 -16.74 -19.15 37.86
N ASP A 315 -17.98 -18.96 38.31
CA ASP A 315 -19.06 -18.46 37.48
C ASP A 315 -18.74 -17.02 37.05
N VAL A 316 -18.62 -16.80 35.75
CA VAL A 316 -18.13 -15.56 35.13
C VAL A 316 -19.11 -14.39 35.33
N LEU A 317 -20.31 -14.68 35.86
CA LEU A 317 -21.38 -13.72 36.11
C LEU A 317 -21.44 -13.24 37.58
N ARG A 318 -20.55 -13.72 38.45
CA ARG A 318 -20.58 -13.35 39.89
C ARG A 318 -20.05 -11.93 40.09
N GLY A 319 -20.98 -10.98 40.17
CA GLY A 319 -20.70 -9.55 40.42
C GLY A 319 -21.32 -8.60 39.39
N VAL A 320 -21.87 -9.12 38.29
CA VAL A 320 -22.55 -8.32 37.26
C VAL A 320 -24.06 -8.45 37.45
N ILE A 321 -24.72 -7.36 37.83
CA ILE A 321 -26.19 -7.32 37.92
C ILE A 321 -26.73 -7.13 36.51
N LEU A 322 -27.31 -8.18 35.94
CA LEU A 322 -27.88 -8.19 34.59
C LEU A 322 -29.41 -8.20 34.65
N ASN A 323 -30.04 -7.63 33.61
CA ASN A 323 -31.46 -7.88 33.37
C ASN A 323 -31.63 -9.37 33.00
N PRO A 324 -32.66 -10.07 33.53
CA PRO A 324 -32.87 -11.51 33.29
C PRO A 324 -32.88 -11.90 31.80
N SER A 325 -33.37 -11.02 30.92
CA SER A 325 -33.37 -11.28 29.47
C SER A 325 -31.95 -11.26 28.87
N LEU A 326 -31.07 -10.39 29.37
CA LEU A 326 -29.67 -10.30 28.94
C LEU A 326 -28.84 -11.48 29.49
N GLU A 327 -29.12 -11.89 30.73
CA GLU A 327 -28.48 -13.05 31.36
C GLU A 327 -28.77 -14.34 30.58
N GLU A 328 -30.02 -14.57 30.19
CA GLU A 328 -30.39 -15.74 29.40
C GLU A 328 -29.68 -15.75 28.03
N ARG A 329 -29.56 -14.58 27.39
CA ARG A 329 -28.89 -14.43 26.10
C ARG A 329 -27.39 -14.68 26.20
N LEU A 330 -26.75 -14.11 27.22
CA LEU A 330 -25.34 -14.33 27.50
C LEU A 330 -25.07 -15.81 27.84
N SER A 331 -25.91 -16.43 28.66
CA SER A 331 -25.83 -17.86 28.98
C SER A 331 -25.87 -18.73 27.72
N LYS A 332 -26.83 -18.50 26.80
CA LYS A 332 -26.88 -19.21 25.51
C LYS A 332 -25.62 -19.02 24.67
N ILE A 333 -25.07 -17.81 24.64
CA ILE A 333 -23.83 -17.50 23.92
C ILE A 333 -22.62 -18.19 24.56
N THR A 334 -22.56 -18.28 25.89
CA THR A 334 -21.48 -19.01 26.57
C THR A 334 -21.54 -20.51 26.27
N VAL A 335 -22.74 -21.11 26.27
CA VAL A 335 -22.96 -22.51 25.90
C VAL A 335 -22.57 -22.75 24.44
N ALA A 336 -23.00 -21.87 23.53
CA ALA A 336 -22.64 -21.95 22.11
C ALA A 336 -21.13 -21.84 21.92
N THR A 337 -20.48 -20.86 22.53
CA THR A 337 -19.02 -20.67 22.46
C THR A 337 -18.26 -21.88 23.01
N ARG A 338 -18.74 -22.47 24.12
CA ARG A 338 -18.16 -23.69 24.70
C ARG A 338 -18.28 -24.89 23.75
N ASN A 339 -19.43 -25.04 23.08
CA ASN A 339 -19.64 -26.10 22.11
C ASN A 339 -18.81 -25.88 20.84
N THR A 340 -18.70 -24.66 20.34
CA THR A 340 -17.82 -24.30 19.21
C THR A 340 -16.36 -24.65 19.51
N ARG A 341 -15.88 -24.37 20.73
CA ARG A 341 -14.52 -24.74 21.17
C ARG A 341 -14.31 -26.25 21.18
N LYS A 342 -15.27 -27.02 21.70
CA LYS A 342 -15.21 -28.49 21.71
C LYS A 342 -15.18 -29.07 20.28
N ASN A 343 -15.97 -28.50 19.39
CA ASN A 343 -16.11 -28.96 18.00
C ASN A 343 -15.06 -28.34 17.06
N LYS A 344 -14.09 -27.57 17.58
CA LYS A 344 -13.07 -26.84 16.81
C LYS A 344 -13.65 -25.97 15.68
N GLY A 345 -14.85 -25.41 15.90
CA GLY A 345 -15.51 -24.52 14.95
C GLY A 345 -14.97 -23.09 15.00
N MET A 346 -15.34 -22.29 14.00
CA MET A 346 -14.98 -20.87 13.94
C MET A 346 -15.82 -20.05 14.91
N TYR A 347 -15.20 -19.11 15.63
CA TYR A 347 -15.90 -18.18 16.52
C TYR A 347 -16.62 -17.09 15.73
N ARG A 348 -17.71 -16.58 16.30
CA ARG A 348 -18.44 -15.42 15.77
C ARG A 348 -18.13 -14.18 16.59
N ASN A 349 -18.06 -13.04 15.93
CA ASN A 349 -17.83 -11.76 16.58
C ASN A 349 -19.08 -11.33 17.37
N LEU A 350 -18.87 -10.77 18.55
CA LEU A 350 -19.92 -10.27 19.42
C LEU A 350 -19.70 -8.78 19.69
N LEU A 351 -20.69 -7.95 19.38
CA LEU A 351 -20.65 -6.50 19.60
C LEU A 351 -21.47 -6.15 20.84
N LEU A 352 -20.81 -5.62 21.86
CA LEU A 352 -21.45 -5.06 23.04
C LEU A 352 -21.70 -3.58 22.80
N TYR A 353 -22.97 -3.15 22.76
CA TYR A 353 -23.35 -1.75 22.56
C TYR A 353 -24.15 -1.23 23.76
N GLY A 354 -24.06 0.08 24.02
CA GLY A 354 -24.82 0.74 25.09
C GLY A 354 -24.14 2.02 25.57
N PRO A 355 -24.82 2.83 26.41
CA PRO A 355 -24.30 4.08 26.96
C PRO A 355 -22.94 3.90 27.68
N PRO A 356 -22.07 4.93 27.74
CA PRO A 356 -20.81 4.84 28.49
C PRO A 356 -21.08 4.54 29.98
N GLY A 357 -20.23 3.75 30.62
CA GLY A 357 -20.39 3.35 32.03
C GLY A 357 -21.19 2.07 32.30
N THR A 358 -21.80 1.43 31.30
CA THR A 358 -22.57 0.18 31.46
C THR A 358 -21.73 -1.11 31.58
N GLY A 359 -20.46 -1.01 31.95
CA GLY A 359 -19.63 -2.20 32.22
C GLY A 359 -19.29 -3.10 31.01
N LYS A 360 -19.51 -2.66 29.77
CA LYS A 360 -19.27 -3.46 28.54
C LYS A 360 -17.84 -4.00 28.44
N THR A 361 -16.86 -3.21 28.85
CA THR A 361 -15.44 -3.59 28.85
C THR A 361 -15.11 -4.60 29.95
N LEU A 362 -15.83 -4.55 31.08
CA LEU A 362 -15.67 -5.47 32.19
C LEU A 362 -16.11 -6.89 31.77
N LEU A 363 -17.17 -6.99 30.97
CA LEU A 363 -17.65 -8.26 30.43
C LEU A 363 -16.74 -8.88 29.35
N SER A 364 -15.82 -8.11 28.76
CA SER A 364 -14.88 -8.60 27.73
C SER A 364 -13.47 -8.87 28.25
N SER A 365 -13.19 -8.58 29.52
CA SER A 365 -11.84 -8.64 30.10
C SER A 365 -11.56 -9.89 30.96
N ASP A 366 -12.60 -10.66 31.30
CA ASP A 366 -12.50 -12.00 31.91
C ASP A 366 -12.82 -13.10 30.88
#